data_AF-A0A7X7F8A8-F1
#
_entry.id   AF-A0A7X7F8A8-F1
#
_cell.length_a   1.000
_cell.length_b   1.000
_cell.length_c   1.000
_cell.angle_alpha   90.00
_cell.angle_beta   90.00
_cell.angle_gamma   90.00
#
_symmetry.space_group_name_H-M   'P 1'
#
loop_
_entity.id
_entity.type
_entity.pdbx_description
1 polymer ?
#
loop_
_entity_poly.entity_id
_entity_poly.type
_entity_poly.pdbx_seq_one_letter_code
_entity_poly.pdbx_strand_id
1 'polypeptide(L)'
;MDKQTKGRLRRFLGHTPPPAFSVDELQGLMLQISFAIMMIFMIAYFMFRTESTREQDERILELQKQKLVAALEKVERGYEARYGLTTLLKVADDGSQSYDAGACIEDGRLTSTPILREAFSRGAAQASGDYADMLALRRQWWDGVLAEAAIADSDLKHENRVWLGARIDAAVSGLETDLKGVQLLSAALLQRHWMDHPGMIRDPAVAELLADFKRADESRRLLLATDLAAALRRYSLAYLGGEAGAPMLAQ
;
A
#
# COMPACT_ATOMS: atom_id res chain seq x y z
N MET A 1 -69.90 -65.18 -20.92
CA MET A 1 -69.53 -63.75 -20.93
C MET A 1 -69.59 -63.23 -19.51
N ASP A 2 -68.42 -62.94 -18.95
CA ASP A 2 -68.25 -62.59 -17.54
C ASP A 2 -68.91 -61.26 -17.18
N LYS A 3 -69.44 -61.20 -15.94
CA LYS A 3 -70.03 -59.99 -15.36
C LYS A 3 -69.06 -58.79 -15.39
N GLN A 4 -67.74 -59.03 -15.34
CA GLN A 4 -66.71 -58.00 -15.45
C GLN A 4 -66.67 -57.32 -16.83
N THR A 5 -66.92 -58.06 -17.91
CA THR A 5 -66.87 -57.51 -19.28
C THR A 5 -68.06 -56.60 -19.55
N LYS A 6 -69.26 -56.94 -19.04
CA LYS A 6 -70.45 -56.07 -19.07
C LYS A 6 -70.27 -54.79 -18.25
N GLY A 7 -69.56 -54.86 -17.12
CA GLY A 7 -69.25 -53.70 -16.28
C GLY A 7 -68.30 -52.70 -16.96
N ARG A 8 -67.27 -53.19 -17.65
CA ARG A 8 -66.33 -52.34 -18.40
C ARG A 8 -66.97 -51.70 -19.64
N LEU A 9 -67.82 -52.42 -20.36
CA LEU A 9 -68.58 -51.88 -21.50
C LEU A 9 -69.58 -50.78 -21.09
N ARG A 10 -70.25 -50.93 -19.94
CA ARG A 10 -71.13 -49.88 -19.40
C ARG A 10 -70.39 -48.60 -18.98
N ARG A 11 -69.14 -48.70 -18.51
CA ARG A 11 -68.28 -47.53 -18.25
C ARG A 11 -67.81 -46.84 -19.53
N PHE A 12 -67.54 -47.60 -20.59
CA PHE A 12 -67.13 -47.04 -21.89
C PHE A 12 -68.29 -46.39 -22.66
N LEU A 13 -69.52 -46.89 -22.49
CA LEU A 13 -70.74 -46.37 -23.13
C LEU A 13 -71.34 -45.12 -22.45
N GLY A 14 -70.58 -44.43 -21.60
CA GLY A 14 -70.96 -43.12 -21.05
C GLY A 14 -72.14 -43.14 -20.07
N HIS A 15 -72.43 -44.26 -19.41
CA HIS A 15 -73.53 -44.40 -18.43
C HIS A 15 -73.08 -44.41 -16.96
N THR A 16 -71.88 -43.90 -16.67
CA THR A 16 -71.46 -43.54 -15.32
C THR A 16 -71.06 -42.07 -15.33
N PRO A 17 -71.60 -41.22 -14.43
CA PRO A 17 -71.15 -39.85 -14.32
C PRO A 17 -69.62 -39.85 -14.08
N PRO A 18 -68.88 -38.83 -14.55
CA PRO A 18 -67.44 -38.75 -14.29
C PRO A 18 -67.22 -38.90 -12.78
N PRO A 19 -66.12 -39.54 -12.32
CA PRO A 19 -65.84 -39.58 -10.89
C PRO A 19 -65.82 -38.12 -10.42
N ALA A 20 -66.81 -37.74 -9.62
CA ALA A 20 -66.77 -36.49 -8.91
C ALA A 20 -65.51 -36.60 -8.06
N PHE A 21 -64.50 -35.77 -8.34
CA PHE A 21 -63.32 -35.66 -7.50
C PHE A 21 -63.81 -35.65 -6.06
N SER A 22 -63.35 -36.61 -5.26
CA SER A 22 -63.76 -36.66 -3.86
C SER A 22 -63.33 -35.34 -3.22
N VAL A 23 -64.21 -34.75 -2.40
CA VAL A 23 -63.93 -33.46 -1.75
C VAL A 23 -62.59 -33.51 -1.00
N ASP A 24 -62.22 -34.68 -0.49
CA ASP A 24 -60.94 -34.98 0.16
C ASP A 24 -59.73 -34.92 -0.79
N GLU A 25 -59.82 -35.43 -2.02
CA GLU A 25 -58.75 -35.30 -3.02
C GLU A 25 -58.56 -33.83 -3.45
N LEU A 26 -59.66 -33.10 -3.58
CA LEU A 26 -59.63 -31.68 -3.96
C LEU A 26 -59.08 -30.81 -2.82
N GLN A 27 -59.40 -31.14 -1.57
CA GLN A 27 -58.79 -30.54 -0.37
C GLN A 27 -57.31 -30.88 -0.23
N GLY A 28 -56.91 -32.13 -0.47
CA GLY A 28 -55.50 -32.55 -0.43
C GLY A 28 -54.66 -31.82 -1.48
N LEU A 29 -55.21 -31.65 -2.69
CA LEU A 29 -54.56 -30.94 -3.77
C LEU A 29 -54.47 -29.42 -3.51
N MET A 30 -55.54 -28.81 -2.97
CA MET A 30 -55.53 -27.42 -2.48
C MET A 30 -54.48 -27.20 -1.39
N LEU A 31 -54.39 -28.12 -0.41
CA LEU A 31 -53.42 -28.06 0.67
C LEU A 31 -51.99 -28.16 0.14
N GLN A 32 -51.74 -29.09 -0.80
CA GLN A 32 -50.44 -29.28 -1.42
C GLN A 32 -50.00 -28.05 -2.24
N ILE A 33 -50.92 -27.44 -3.01
CA ILE A 33 -50.66 -26.18 -3.71
C ILE A 33 -50.37 -25.06 -2.72
N SER A 34 -51.13 -24.96 -1.63
CA SER A 34 -50.91 -23.95 -0.59
C SER A 34 -49.54 -24.08 0.07
N PHE A 35 -49.11 -25.32 0.41
CA PHE A 35 -47.78 -25.60 0.94
C PHE A 35 -46.67 -25.31 -0.07
N ALA A 36 -46.87 -25.66 -1.35
CA ALA A 36 -45.90 -25.38 -2.39
C ALA A 36 -45.69 -23.87 -2.58
N ILE A 37 -46.78 -23.09 -2.60
CA ILE A 37 -46.73 -21.62 -2.66
C ILE A 37 -46.01 -21.07 -1.41
N MET A 38 -46.33 -21.57 -0.22
CA MET A 38 -45.68 -21.13 1.02
C MET A 38 -44.17 -21.43 1.03
N MET A 39 -43.75 -22.60 0.54
CA MET A 39 -42.33 -22.92 0.39
C MET A 39 -41.62 -21.97 -0.57
N ILE A 40 -42.24 -21.68 -1.73
CA ILE A 40 -41.67 -20.75 -2.71
C ILE A 40 -41.48 -19.37 -2.08
N PHE A 41 -42.47 -18.88 -1.34
CA PHE A 41 -42.37 -17.60 -0.63
C PHE A 41 -41.30 -17.62 0.46
N MET A 42 -41.18 -18.70 1.23
CA MET A 42 -40.11 -18.82 2.23
C MET A 42 -38.72 -18.82 1.58
N ILE A 43 -38.53 -19.59 0.51
CA ILE A 43 -37.25 -19.64 -0.22
C ILE A 43 -36.92 -18.27 -0.80
N ALA A 44 -37.87 -17.61 -1.46
CA ALA A 44 -37.67 -16.28 -2.02
C ALA A 44 -37.34 -15.24 -0.93
N TYR A 45 -38.03 -15.30 0.22
CA TYR A 45 -37.75 -14.42 1.36
C TYR A 45 -36.35 -14.66 1.93
N PHE A 46 -35.93 -15.92 2.09
CA PHE A 46 -34.59 -16.24 2.57
C PHE A 46 -33.52 -15.79 1.58
N MET A 47 -33.68 -16.08 0.29
CA MET A 47 -32.74 -15.61 -0.75
C MET A 47 -32.59 -14.09 -0.72
N PHE A 48 -33.71 -13.36 -0.74
CA PHE A 48 -33.68 -11.90 -0.74
C PHE A 48 -33.07 -11.32 0.54
N ARG A 49 -33.36 -11.93 1.69
CA ARG A 49 -32.77 -11.51 2.97
C ARG A 49 -31.26 -11.76 3.00
N THR A 50 -30.80 -12.92 2.53
CA THR A 50 -29.36 -13.24 2.48
C THR A 50 -28.60 -12.34 1.53
N GLU A 51 -29.17 -12.04 0.37
CA GLU A 51 -28.59 -11.14 -0.63
C GLU A 51 -28.53 -9.71 -0.09
N SER A 52 -29.60 -9.23 0.56
CA SER A 52 -29.64 -7.92 1.19
C SER A 52 -28.62 -7.77 2.32
N THR A 53 -28.46 -8.77 3.19
CA THR A 53 -27.43 -8.72 4.25
C THR A 53 -26.01 -8.72 3.67
N ARG A 54 -25.78 -9.51 2.61
CA ARG A 54 -24.49 -9.57 1.95
C ARG A 54 -24.14 -8.23 1.29
N GLU A 55 -25.10 -7.61 0.59
CA GLU A 55 -24.90 -6.28 0.02
C GLU A 55 -24.61 -5.23 1.09
N GLN A 56 -25.28 -5.30 2.25
CA GLN A 56 -25.01 -4.39 3.35
C GLN A 56 -23.60 -4.58 3.92
N ASP A 57 -23.17 -5.83 4.10
CA ASP A 57 -21.81 -6.14 4.56
C ASP A 57 -20.75 -5.67 3.57
N GLU A 58 -20.96 -5.89 2.27
CA GLU A 58 -20.08 -5.40 1.19
C GLU A 58 -19.99 -3.87 1.20
N ARG A 59 -21.13 -3.16 1.31
CA ARG A 59 -21.15 -1.68 1.41
C ARG A 59 -20.43 -1.17 2.66
N ILE A 60 -20.59 -1.83 3.81
CA ILE A 60 -19.88 -1.46 5.04
C ILE A 60 -18.38 -1.66 4.86
N LEU A 61 -17.96 -2.77 4.26
CA LEU A 61 -16.56 -3.08 4.01
C LEU A 61 -15.92 -2.06 3.08
N GLU A 62 -16.61 -1.66 2.01
CA GLU A 62 -16.16 -0.62 1.07
C GLU A 62 -16.06 0.75 1.73
N LEU A 63 -17.07 1.15 2.51
CA LEU A 63 -17.07 2.44 3.21
C LEU A 63 -15.93 2.51 4.24
N GLN A 64 -15.71 1.42 4.98
CA GLN A 64 -14.57 1.32 5.90
C GLN A 64 -13.24 1.43 5.13
N LYS A 65 -13.12 0.75 3.99
CA LYS A 65 -11.92 0.82 3.14
C LYS A 65 -11.65 2.22 2.61
N GLN A 66 -12.67 2.94 2.15
CA GLN A 66 -12.53 4.33 1.68
C GLN A 66 -12.00 5.26 2.79
N LYS A 67 -12.51 5.13 4.02
CA LYS A 67 -12.00 5.87 5.17
C LYS A 67 -10.52 5.56 5.44
N LEU A 68 -10.16 4.28 5.40
CA LEU A 68 -8.78 3.84 5.62
C LEU A 68 -7.83 4.35 4.52
N VAL A 69 -8.26 4.39 3.25
CA VAL A 69 -7.46 4.97 2.16
C VAL A 69 -7.18 6.46 2.43
N ALA A 70 -8.21 7.25 2.72
CA ALA A 70 -8.04 8.67 3.00
C ALA A 70 -7.18 8.94 4.24
N ALA A 71 -7.34 8.13 5.29
CA ALA A 71 -6.54 8.21 6.50
C ALA A 71 -5.07 7.83 6.25
N LEU A 72 -4.82 6.79 5.47
CA LEU A 72 -3.48 6.38 5.07
C LEU A 72 -2.75 7.49 4.31
N GLU A 73 -3.39 8.09 3.31
CA GLU A 73 -2.82 9.20 2.55
C GLU A 73 -2.46 10.39 3.45
N LYS A 74 -3.30 10.69 4.44
CA LYS A 74 -3.04 11.79 5.38
C LYS A 74 -1.88 11.49 6.33
N VAL A 75 -1.80 10.26 6.84
CA VAL A 75 -0.68 9.81 7.66
C VAL A 75 0.62 9.83 6.86
N GLU A 76 0.60 9.32 5.63
CA GLU A 76 1.74 9.32 4.71
C GLU A 76 2.26 10.73 4.46
N ARG A 77 1.39 11.68 4.09
CA ARG A 77 1.77 13.11 3.95
C ARG A 77 2.34 13.70 5.24
N GLY A 78 1.85 13.27 6.39
CA GLY A 78 2.39 13.67 7.69
C GLY A 78 3.85 13.23 7.87
N TYR A 79 4.15 11.99 7.49
CA TYR A 79 5.52 11.46 7.51
C TYR A 79 6.41 12.08 6.44
N GLU A 80 5.92 12.30 5.21
CA GLU A 80 6.65 13.03 4.16
C GLU A 80 7.09 14.41 4.65
N ALA A 81 6.17 15.16 5.28
CA ALA A 81 6.46 16.48 5.82
C ALA A 81 7.45 16.40 7.00
N ARG A 82 7.26 15.43 7.91
CA ARG A 82 8.17 15.20 9.05
C ARG A 82 9.60 14.87 8.58
N TYR A 83 9.72 14.12 7.48
CA TYR A 83 11.00 13.79 6.87
C TYR A 83 11.53 14.86 5.91
N GLY A 84 10.84 15.99 5.78
CA GLY A 84 11.27 17.10 4.92
C GLY A 84 11.11 16.85 3.42
N LEU A 85 10.56 15.70 3.01
CA LEU A 85 10.37 15.33 1.60
C LEU A 85 9.47 16.32 0.87
N THR A 86 8.41 16.82 1.52
CA THR A 86 7.51 17.82 0.93
C THR A 86 8.24 19.11 0.54
N THR A 87 9.27 19.50 1.29
CA THR A 87 10.07 20.70 1.02
C THR A 87 11.11 20.47 -0.08
N LEU A 88 11.54 19.23 -0.26
CA LEU A 88 12.54 18.83 -1.27
C LEU A 88 11.89 18.35 -2.58
N LEU A 89 10.57 18.17 -2.58
CA LEU A 89 9.80 17.74 -3.72
C LEU A 89 9.75 18.83 -4.78
N LYS A 90 10.07 18.44 -6.01
CA LYS A 90 9.91 19.24 -7.20
C LYS A 90 8.92 18.54 -8.12
N VAL A 91 7.86 19.25 -8.44
CA VAL A 91 6.85 18.79 -9.40
C VAL A 91 7.20 19.43 -10.74
N ALA A 92 7.52 18.59 -11.72
CA ALA A 92 7.74 19.03 -13.09
C ALA A 92 6.41 19.38 -13.77
N ASP A 93 6.47 20.11 -14.88
CA ASP A 93 5.29 20.60 -15.61
C ASP A 93 4.40 19.47 -16.17
N ASP A 94 4.96 18.26 -16.35
CA ASP A 94 4.25 17.05 -16.76
C ASP A 94 3.58 16.29 -15.59
N GLY A 95 3.68 16.83 -14.37
CA GLY A 95 3.18 16.22 -13.14
C GLY A 95 4.13 15.17 -12.55
N SER A 96 5.31 14.94 -13.14
CA SER A 96 6.33 14.06 -12.59
C SER A 96 6.90 14.63 -11.29
N GLN A 97 7.01 13.77 -10.28
CA GLN A 97 7.57 14.12 -8.99
C GLN A 97 9.02 13.65 -8.93
N SER A 98 9.92 14.57 -8.59
CA SER A 98 11.33 14.28 -8.37
C SER A 98 11.85 15.08 -7.18
N TYR A 99 12.84 14.57 -6.48
CA TYR A 99 13.47 15.31 -5.39
C TYR A 99 14.65 16.12 -5.88
N ASP A 100 14.69 17.41 -5.55
CA ASP A 100 15.78 18.30 -5.99
C ASP A 100 16.99 18.19 -5.06
N ALA A 101 17.80 17.16 -5.30
CA ALA A 101 19.07 16.99 -4.59
C ALA A 101 20.06 18.14 -4.88
N GLY A 102 19.93 18.81 -6.04
CA GLY A 102 20.73 19.98 -6.42
C GLY A 102 20.44 21.18 -5.52
N ALA A 103 19.19 21.36 -5.09
CA ALA A 103 18.83 22.39 -4.12
C ALA A 103 19.44 22.15 -2.73
N CYS A 104 19.74 20.88 -2.39
CA CYS A 104 20.35 20.51 -1.12
C CYS A 104 21.87 20.71 -1.10
N ILE A 105 22.54 20.73 -2.26
CA ILE A 105 24.01 20.76 -2.36
C ILE A 105 24.47 21.99 -3.13
N GLU A 106 25.24 22.85 -2.47
CA GLU A 106 25.79 24.10 -3.01
C GLU A 106 27.31 24.09 -2.81
N ASP A 107 28.07 24.25 -3.90
CA ASP A 107 29.55 24.30 -3.90
C ASP A 107 30.23 23.20 -3.07
N GLY A 108 29.78 21.95 -3.23
CA GLY A 108 30.38 20.80 -2.55
C GLY A 108 30.05 20.71 -1.06
N ARG A 109 29.01 21.42 -0.61
CA ARG A 109 28.54 21.43 0.78
C ARG A 109 27.02 21.39 0.84
N LEU A 110 26.48 21.13 2.03
CA LEU A 110 25.06 21.26 2.27
C LEU A 110 24.66 22.74 2.12
N THR A 111 23.58 22.98 1.37
CA THR A 111 23.06 24.30 0.97
C THR A 111 23.08 25.32 2.10
N SER A 112 23.37 26.57 1.76
CA SER A 112 23.31 27.70 2.70
C SER A 112 21.88 28.10 3.06
N THR A 113 20.89 27.68 2.28
CA THR A 113 19.48 27.98 2.47
C THR A 113 18.94 27.30 3.73
N PRO A 114 18.52 28.06 4.78
CA PRO A 114 18.16 27.50 6.07
C PRO A 114 17.03 26.47 6.00
N ILE A 115 15.99 26.76 5.22
CA ILE A 115 14.79 25.90 5.10
C ILE A 115 15.14 24.54 4.51
N LEU A 116 15.92 24.51 3.42
CA LEU A 116 16.32 23.27 2.76
C LEU A 116 17.31 22.47 3.60
N ARG A 117 18.27 23.16 4.23
CA ARG A 117 19.22 22.55 5.16
C ARG A 117 18.50 21.90 6.35
N GLU A 118 17.56 22.61 6.94
CA GLU A 118 16.79 22.11 8.09
C GLU A 118 15.88 20.95 7.68
N ALA A 119 15.23 21.02 6.52
CA ALA A 119 14.44 19.93 5.97
C ALA A 119 15.28 18.66 5.78
N PHE A 120 16.46 18.77 5.16
CA PHE A 120 17.37 17.64 4.99
C PHE A 120 17.88 17.10 6.33
N SER A 121 18.37 17.97 7.22
CA SER A 121 19.03 17.54 8.46
C SER A 121 18.05 16.93 9.46
N ARG A 122 16.92 17.62 9.71
CA ARG A 122 15.84 17.09 10.55
C ARG A 122 15.24 15.84 9.92
N GLY A 123 15.04 15.84 8.60
CA GLY A 123 14.51 14.70 7.88
C GLY A 123 15.37 13.45 8.07
N ALA A 124 16.69 13.58 7.88
CA ALA A 124 17.62 12.48 8.11
C ALA A 124 17.65 12.00 9.56
N ALA A 125 17.61 12.92 10.54
CA ALA A 125 17.58 12.55 11.96
C ALA A 125 16.29 11.80 12.36
N GLN A 126 15.13 12.32 11.93
CA GLN A 126 13.84 11.70 12.20
C GLN A 126 13.73 10.34 11.52
N ALA A 127 14.12 10.26 10.25
CA ALA A 127 14.12 9.01 9.51
C ALA A 127 15.08 7.98 10.12
N SER A 128 16.30 8.39 10.49
CA SER A 128 17.24 7.48 11.16
C SER A 128 16.68 6.90 12.46
N GLY A 129 15.96 7.71 13.26
CA GLY A 129 15.35 7.24 14.49
C GLY A 129 14.17 6.30 14.25
N ASP A 130 13.28 6.66 13.33
CA ASP A 130 12.08 5.89 13.02
C ASP A 130 12.42 4.54 12.35
N TYR A 131 13.33 4.53 11.38
CA TYR A 131 13.73 3.33 10.66
C TYR A 131 14.70 2.42 11.43
N ALA A 132 15.19 2.85 12.61
CA ALA A 132 15.96 1.98 13.50
C ALA A 132 15.11 0.86 14.10
N ASP A 133 13.79 1.06 14.27
CA ASP A 133 12.84 0.05 14.70
C ASP A 133 11.59 0.04 13.79
N MET A 134 11.70 -0.74 12.72
CA MET A 134 10.62 -0.92 11.74
C MET A 134 9.32 -1.43 12.36
N LEU A 135 9.37 -2.24 13.42
CA LEU A 135 8.16 -2.75 14.06
C LEU A 135 7.45 -1.67 14.86
N ALA A 136 8.20 -0.82 15.57
CA ALA A 136 7.66 0.34 16.25
C ALA A 136 7.06 1.35 15.25
N LEU A 137 7.77 1.65 14.16
CA LEU A 137 7.28 2.54 13.10
C LEU A 137 5.97 2.02 12.51
N ARG A 138 5.92 0.74 12.14
CA ARG A 138 4.71 0.12 11.59
C ARG A 138 3.52 0.20 12.55
N ARG A 139 3.74 0.02 13.85
CA ARG A 139 2.68 0.18 14.88
C ARG A 139 2.19 1.62 14.96
N GLN A 140 3.10 2.60 14.96
CA GLN A 140 2.73 4.02 14.96
C GLN A 140 1.91 4.39 13.72
N TRP A 141 2.25 3.85 12.55
CA TRP A 141 1.44 4.01 11.34
C TRP A 141 0.06 3.37 11.49
N TRP A 142 0.00 2.13 11.98
CA TRP A 142 -1.26 1.43 12.22
C TRP A 142 -2.19 2.24 13.13
N ASP A 143 -1.69 2.64 14.29
CA ASP A 143 -2.44 3.39 15.28
C ASP A 143 -2.85 4.78 14.73
N GLY A 144 -1.94 5.44 14.01
CA GLY A 144 -2.21 6.72 13.36
C GLY A 144 -3.32 6.65 12.32
N VAL A 145 -3.32 5.62 11.46
CA VAL A 145 -4.35 5.44 10.42
C VAL A 145 -5.69 5.12 11.04
N LEU A 146 -5.74 4.26 12.07
CA LEU A 146 -6.99 3.94 12.76
C LEU A 146 -7.56 5.14 13.51
N ALA A 147 -6.70 5.94 14.16
CA ALA A 147 -7.11 7.16 14.83
C ALA A 147 -7.68 8.19 13.84
N GLU A 148 -7.00 8.40 12.70
CA GLU A 148 -7.44 9.33 11.66
C GLU A 148 -8.74 8.87 10.97
N ALA A 149 -8.88 7.56 10.73
CA ALA A 149 -10.10 6.98 10.18
C ALA A 149 -11.27 6.94 11.18
N ALA A 150 -11.01 7.22 12.47
CA ALA A 150 -11.92 7.06 13.59
C ALA A 150 -12.54 5.65 13.66
N ILE A 151 -11.71 4.61 13.51
CA ILE A 151 -12.09 3.20 13.57
C ILE A 151 -11.34 2.54 14.72
N ALA A 152 -12.05 1.91 15.65
CA ALA A 152 -11.41 1.08 16.67
C ALA A 152 -10.84 -0.20 16.04
N ASP A 153 -9.68 -0.68 16.52
CA ASP A 153 -9.05 -1.90 15.98
C ASP A 153 -10.00 -3.12 16.05
N SER A 154 -10.83 -3.21 17.10
CA SER A 154 -11.84 -4.27 17.27
C SER A 154 -12.89 -4.29 16.15
N ASP A 155 -13.18 -3.14 15.55
CA ASP A 155 -14.26 -2.96 14.57
C ASP A 155 -13.74 -3.11 13.13
N LEU A 156 -12.43 -3.28 12.97
CA LEU A 156 -11.77 -3.46 11.68
C LEU A 156 -12.08 -4.85 11.13
N LYS A 157 -12.77 -4.91 9.98
CA LYS A 157 -13.06 -6.17 9.28
C LYS A 157 -11.75 -6.85 8.86
N HIS A 158 -11.74 -8.18 8.89
CA HIS A 158 -10.53 -8.98 8.66
C HIS A 158 -9.87 -8.67 7.30
N GLU A 159 -10.67 -8.54 6.25
CA GLU A 159 -10.21 -8.23 4.90
C GLU A 159 -9.52 -6.85 4.86
N ASN A 160 -10.13 -5.85 5.49
CA ASN A 160 -9.57 -4.50 5.58
C ASN A 160 -8.32 -4.46 6.47
N ARG A 161 -8.25 -5.29 7.52
CA ARG A 161 -7.07 -5.45 8.38
C ARG A 161 -5.87 -5.97 7.59
N VAL A 162 -6.06 -7.05 6.81
CA VAL A 162 -5.01 -7.62 5.97
C VAL A 162 -4.56 -6.62 4.89
N TRP A 163 -5.53 -5.97 4.23
CA TRP A 163 -5.24 -4.94 3.23
C TRP A 163 -4.47 -3.75 3.81
N LEU A 164 -4.88 -3.25 4.98
CA LEU A 164 -4.23 -2.11 5.64
C LEU A 164 -2.78 -2.43 5.99
N GLY A 165 -2.53 -3.64 6.52
CA GLY A 165 -1.17 -4.07 6.86
C GLY A 165 -0.24 -4.04 5.66
N ALA A 166 -0.66 -4.65 4.55
CA ALA A 166 0.12 -4.65 3.31
C ALA A 166 0.33 -3.23 2.74
N ARG A 167 -0.65 -2.34 2.90
CA ARG A 167 -0.54 -0.95 2.44
C ARG A 167 0.40 -0.10 3.27
N ILE A 168 0.37 -0.25 4.59
CA ILE A 168 1.35 0.39 5.48
C ILE A 168 2.76 -0.10 5.16
N ASP A 169 2.94 -1.42 4.98
CA ASP A 169 4.25 -1.99 4.65
C ASP A 169 4.80 -1.42 3.34
N ALA A 170 3.94 -1.28 2.32
CA ALA A 170 4.30 -0.66 1.05
C ALA A 170 4.63 0.83 1.19
N ALA A 171 3.81 1.60 1.92
CA ALA A 171 4.02 3.05 2.11
C ALA A 171 5.31 3.35 2.88
N VAL A 172 5.56 2.62 3.99
CA VAL A 172 6.81 2.74 4.76
C VAL A 172 8.02 2.40 3.90
N SER A 173 7.97 1.31 3.13
CA SER A 173 9.06 0.96 2.21
C SER A 173 9.26 1.98 1.09
N GLY A 174 8.17 2.57 0.58
CA GLY A 174 8.21 3.63 -0.44
C GLY A 174 8.92 4.87 0.08
N LEU A 175 8.53 5.36 1.26
CA LEU A 175 9.18 6.51 1.89
C LEU A 175 10.66 6.26 2.21
N GLU A 176 11.01 5.05 2.66
CA GLU A 176 12.41 4.68 2.87
C GLU A 176 13.23 4.81 1.57
N THR A 177 12.65 4.35 0.46
CA THR A 177 13.27 4.41 -0.86
C THR A 177 13.48 5.85 -1.30
N ASP A 178 12.48 6.71 -1.11
CA ASP A 178 12.55 8.13 -1.44
C ASP A 178 13.62 8.85 -0.61
N LEU A 179 13.66 8.60 0.69
CA LEU A 179 14.67 9.16 1.60
C LEU A 179 16.08 8.74 1.21
N LYS A 180 16.27 7.44 0.92
CA LYS A 180 17.55 6.93 0.41
C LYS A 180 17.89 7.58 -0.94
N GLY A 181 16.90 7.76 -1.81
CA GLY A 181 17.05 8.45 -3.09
C GLY A 181 17.61 9.84 -2.94
N VAL A 182 17.01 10.67 -2.07
CA VAL A 182 17.50 12.02 -1.75
C VAL A 182 18.95 11.97 -1.26
N GLN A 183 19.25 11.13 -0.27
CA GLN A 183 20.59 11.01 0.30
C GLN A 183 21.64 10.55 -0.73
N LEU A 184 21.28 9.61 -1.60
CA LEU A 184 22.16 9.10 -2.66
C LEU A 184 22.41 10.13 -3.76
N LEU A 185 21.38 10.86 -4.18
CA LEU A 185 21.51 11.92 -5.18
C LEU A 185 22.36 13.07 -4.63
N SER A 186 22.13 13.48 -3.38
CA SER A 186 22.96 14.48 -2.70
C SER A 186 24.42 14.01 -2.57
N ALA A 187 24.64 12.74 -2.21
CA ALA A 187 25.97 12.16 -2.18
C ALA A 187 26.63 12.17 -3.57
N ALA A 188 25.92 11.79 -4.63
CA ALA A 188 26.44 11.78 -5.99
C ALA A 188 26.88 13.19 -6.46
N LEU A 189 26.15 14.24 -6.08
CA LEU A 189 26.53 15.62 -6.37
C LEU A 189 27.82 16.01 -5.65
N LEU A 190 27.99 15.63 -4.38
CA LEU A 190 29.25 15.82 -3.65
C LEU A 190 30.40 15.06 -4.29
N GLN A 191 30.19 13.81 -4.69
CA GLN A 191 31.21 13.00 -5.36
C GLN A 191 31.69 13.68 -6.65
N ARG A 192 30.76 14.15 -7.47
CA ARG A 192 31.08 14.89 -8.70
C ARG A 192 31.91 16.13 -8.39
N HIS A 193 31.47 16.95 -7.43
CA HIS A 193 32.20 18.15 -7.05
C HIS A 193 33.62 17.84 -6.54
N TRP A 194 33.79 16.81 -5.71
CA TRP A 194 35.11 16.45 -5.18
C TRP A 194 36.04 15.78 -6.22
N MET A 195 35.50 15.13 -7.26
CA MET A 195 36.32 14.70 -8.40
C MET A 195 36.95 15.90 -9.11
N ASP A 196 36.21 16.99 -9.27
CA ASP A 196 36.67 18.24 -9.88
C ASP A 196 37.57 19.06 -8.93
N HIS A 197 37.32 18.98 -7.62
CA HIS A 197 38.04 19.71 -6.57
C HIS A 197 38.66 18.76 -5.51
N PRO A 198 39.68 17.95 -5.87
CA PRO A 198 40.24 16.91 -4.99
C PRO A 198 40.84 17.45 -3.69
N GLY A 199 41.29 18.71 -3.68
CA GLY A 199 41.86 19.36 -2.49
C GLY A 199 40.86 19.60 -1.35
N MET A 200 39.56 19.38 -1.58
CA MET A 200 38.53 19.47 -0.54
C MET A 200 38.29 18.16 0.22
N ILE A 201 38.84 17.04 -0.26
CA ILE A 201 38.74 15.74 0.43
C ILE A 201 39.70 15.75 1.62
N ARG A 202 39.16 15.57 2.82
CA ARG A 202 39.95 15.55 4.06
C ARG A 202 40.44 14.16 4.45
N ASP A 203 39.80 13.11 3.93
CA ASP A 203 40.22 11.73 4.15
C ASP A 203 41.46 11.41 3.28
N PRO A 204 42.64 11.14 3.88
CA PRO A 204 43.86 10.88 3.13
C PRO A 204 43.76 9.66 2.22
N ALA A 205 43.04 8.61 2.63
CA ALA A 205 42.93 7.37 1.85
C ALA A 205 42.09 7.60 0.58
N VAL A 206 41.01 8.38 0.68
CA VAL A 206 40.18 8.73 -0.47
C VAL A 206 40.92 9.70 -1.40
N ALA A 207 41.65 10.65 -0.84
CA ALA A 207 42.44 11.61 -1.62
C ALA A 207 43.57 10.91 -2.41
N GLU A 208 44.27 9.95 -1.80
CA GLU A 208 45.30 9.14 -2.45
C GLU A 208 44.71 8.29 -3.58
N LEU A 209 43.59 7.61 -3.31
CA LEU A 209 42.93 6.75 -4.30
C LEU A 209 42.43 7.55 -5.51
N LEU A 210 41.93 8.77 -5.30
CA LEU A 210 41.57 9.70 -6.39
C LEU A 210 42.81 10.18 -7.16
N ALA A 211 43.93 10.44 -6.49
CA ALA A 211 45.18 10.82 -7.14
C ALA A 211 45.74 9.68 -8.01
N ASP A 212 45.71 8.45 -7.50
CA ASP A 212 46.11 7.24 -8.23
C ASP A 212 45.22 6.99 -9.45
N PHE A 213 43.90 7.17 -9.31
CA PHE A 213 42.96 7.08 -10.41
C PHE A 213 43.27 8.09 -11.54
N LYS A 214 43.64 9.34 -11.18
CA LYS A 214 44.01 10.39 -12.15
C LYS A 214 45.33 10.11 -12.87
N ARG A 215 46.26 9.40 -12.23
CA ARG A 215 47.58 9.04 -12.79
C ARG A 215 47.60 7.70 -13.52
N ALA A 216 46.62 6.84 -13.27
CA ALA A 216 46.53 5.50 -13.84
C ALA A 216 46.29 5.51 -15.37
N ASP A 217 46.84 4.48 -16.02
CA ASP A 217 46.53 4.09 -17.38
C ASP A 217 45.13 3.46 -17.49
N GLU A 218 44.61 3.29 -18.70
CA GLU A 218 43.21 2.92 -18.94
C GLU A 218 42.81 1.58 -18.30
N SER A 219 43.70 0.58 -18.34
CA SER A 219 43.45 -0.74 -17.74
C SER A 219 43.35 -0.67 -16.21
N ARG A 220 44.23 0.10 -15.56
CA ARG A 220 44.23 0.28 -14.10
C ARG A 220 43.12 1.23 -13.64
N ARG A 221 42.73 2.19 -14.47
CA ARG A 221 41.64 3.12 -14.19
C ARG A 221 40.30 2.40 -14.05
N LEU A 222 40.02 1.40 -14.88
CA LEU A 222 38.81 0.58 -14.76
C LEU A 222 38.74 -0.18 -13.42
N LEU A 223 39.87 -0.74 -12.96
CA LEU A 223 39.95 -1.43 -11.68
C LEU A 223 39.76 -0.46 -10.50
N LEU A 224 40.39 0.72 -10.57
CA LEU A 224 40.28 1.74 -9.52
C LEU A 224 38.91 2.45 -9.52
N ALA A 225 38.16 2.43 -10.62
CA ALA A 225 36.87 3.11 -10.72
C ALA A 225 35.85 2.60 -9.70
N THR A 226 35.76 1.28 -9.51
CA THR A 226 34.82 0.68 -8.56
C THR A 226 35.20 1.00 -7.12
N ASP A 227 36.48 0.92 -6.80
CA ASP A 227 36.99 1.20 -5.45
C ASP A 227 36.85 2.69 -5.11
N LEU A 228 37.12 3.56 -6.07
CA LEU A 228 36.94 5.01 -5.95
C LEU A 228 35.48 5.38 -5.76
N ALA A 229 34.57 4.80 -6.56
CA ALA A 229 33.14 5.06 -6.44
C ALA A 229 32.61 4.64 -5.05
N ALA A 230 33.01 3.46 -4.56
CA ALA A 230 32.62 3.00 -3.23
C ALA A 230 33.21 3.86 -2.11
N ALA A 231 34.49 4.25 -2.22
CA ALA A 231 35.16 5.10 -1.25
C ALA A 231 34.55 6.51 -1.19
N LEU A 232 34.36 7.14 -2.35
CA LEU A 232 33.72 8.46 -2.46
C LEU A 232 32.27 8.43 -1.96
N ARG A 233 31.50 7.37 -2.27
CA ARG A 233 30.12 7.24 -1.76
C ARG A 233 30.09 7.20 -0.23
N ARG A 234 30.91 6.35 0.39
CA ARG A 234 30.98 6.27 1.87
C ARG A 234 31.40 7.60 2.47
N TYR A 235 32.42 8.25 1.89
CA TYR A 235 32.90 9.54 2.34
C TYR A 235 31.82 10.64 2.22
N SER A 236 31.08 10.69 1.11
CA SER A 236 29.97 11.64 0.92
C SER A 236 28.83 11.41 1.90
N LEU A 237 28.42 10.16 2.14
CA LEU A 237 27.36 9.86 3.10
C LEU A 237 27.80 10.14 4.55
N ALA A 238 29.05 9.86 4.90
CA ALA A 238 29.60 10.21 6.20
C ALA A 238 29.67 11.73 6.40
N TYR A 239 30.09 12.48 5.37
CA TYR A 239 30.08 13.94 5.37
C TYR A 239 28.65 14.48 5.59
N LEU A 240 27.68 14.01 4.80
CA LEU A 240 26.27 14.41 4.96
C LEU A 240 25.73 14.04 6.35
N GLY A 241 26.12 12.87 6.88
CA GLY A 241 25.79 12.46 8.23
C GLY A 241 26.34 13.38 9.32
N GLY A 242 27.59 13.82 9.15
CA GLY A 242 28.23 14.80 10.03
C GLY A 242 27.55 16.16 9.99
N GLU A 243 27.22 16.66 8.80
CA GLU A 243 26.53 17.95 8.62
C GLU A 243 25.07 17.92 9.13
N ALA A 244 24.37 16.80 8.91
CA ALA A 244 22.99 16.62 9.37
C ALA A 244 22.88 16.27 10.87
N GLY A 245 23.96 15.83 11.50
CA GLY A 245 23.98 15.38 12.90
C GLY A 245 23.33 14.02 13.15
N ALA A 246 23.13 13.20 12.10
CA ALA A 246 22.50 11.88 12.19
C ALA A 246 23.04 10.94 11.10
N PRO A 247 23.09 9.62 11.32
CA PRO A 247 23.54 8.69 10.30
C PRO A 247 22.55 8.66 9.12
N MET A 248 23.09 8.62 7.91
CA MET A 248 22.29 8.46 6.68
C MET A 248 21.69 7.05 6.61
N LEU A 249 20.48 6.92 6.06
CA LEU A 249 19.82 5.63 5.80
C LEU A 249 20.44 4.89 4.61
N ALA A 250 21.05 5.61 3.67
CA ALA A 250 21.63 5.07 2.44
C ALA A 250 23.05 4.49 2.57
N GLN A 251 23.52 4.29 3.81
CA GLN A 251 24.86 3.74 4.13
C GLN A 251 25.10 2.37 3.48
#